data_AF-A0A2I1C291-F1
#
_entry.id   AF-A0A2I1C291-F1
#
_cell.length_a   1.000
_cell.length_b   1.000
_cell.length_c   1.000
_cell.angle_alpha   90.00
_cell.angle_beta   90.00
_cell.angle_gamma   90.00
#
_symmetry.space_group_name_H-M   'P 1'
#
loop_
_entity.id
_entity.type
_entity.pdbx_description
1 polymer ?
#
loop_
_entity_poly.entity_id
_entity_poly.type
_entity_poly.pdbx_seq_one_letter_code
_entity_poly.pdbx_strand_id
1 'polypeptide(L)'
;MYLSTSLAGWAYSLLLASPSHADATTNSQRMYSPPPNSCNFYSQCLEPRYHCGQSGYPIGFGQKFCDKSLVWRPKMSASGQEWITKTMLCLQEELVPFVNGPESQTCSELKQYALGTHAECYVKSGVCTLPFEDWGKILEIVGPALISEPENFKSAFETAGDCVKLYIWLLGKILHGSTSSLDWNEFLRPPVGAQIGDWEGWVGSLQPVDLTYI
;
A
#
# COMPACT_ATOMS: atom_id res chain seq x y z
N MET A 1 -53.40 20.30 60.06
CA MET A 1 -52.36 19.25 60.14
C MET A 1 -52.31 18.55 58.79
N TYR A 2 -51.15 18.62 58.12
CA TYR A 2 -50.48 17.69 57.17
C TYR A 2 -51.28 16.51 56.57
N LEU A 3 -51.10 15.99 55.33
CA LEU A 3 -49.98 15.94 54.37
C LEU A 3 -50.55 15.46 52.99
N SER A 4 -50.29 16.15 51.88
CA SER A 4 -49.48 15.71 50.70
C SER A 4 -49.51 14.23 50.28
N THR A 5 -49.82 13.96 49.00
CA THR A 5 -48.96 13.39 47.92
C THR A 5 -49.87 12.82 46.81
N SER A 6 -49.54 12.70 45.52
CA SER A 6 -48.55 13.25 44.59
C SER A 6 -48.81 12.45 43.30
N LEU A 7 -49.26 13.08 42.20
CA LEU A 7 -49.43 12.41 40.91
C LEU A 7 -48.05 12.24 40.26
N ALA A 8 -47.52 11.02 40.26
CA ALA A 8 -46.28 10.70 39.54
C ALA A 8 -46.59 10.36 38.07
N GLY A 9 -46.44 11.36 37.20
CA GLY A 9 -46.37 11.17 35.76
C GLY A 9 -44.96 10.69 35.36
N TRP A 10 -44.88 9.53 34.71
CA TRP A 10 -43.63 9.00 34.18
C TRP A 10 -43.39 9.62 32.80
N ALA A 11 -42.56 10.66 32.74
CA ALA A 11 -42.01 11.16 31.49
C ALA A 11 -40.81 10.27 31.11
N TYR A 12 -40.99 9.43 30.09
CA TYR A 12 -39.88 8.74 29.44
C TYR A 12 -39.11 9.75 28.58
N SER A 13 -38.02 10.29 29.12
CA SER A 13 -37.05 11.05 28.33
C SER A 13 -36.30 10.11 27.39
N LEU A 14 -36.59 10.18 26.09
CA LEU A 14 -35.74 9.65 25.04
C LEU A 14 -34.43 10.45 25.03
N LEU A 15 -33.40 9.93 25.70
CA LEU A 15 -32.02 10.38 25.53
C LEU A 15 -31.55 9.95 24.13
N LEU A 16 -31.66 10.86 23.16
CA LEU A 16 -30.86 10.77 21.95
C LEU A 16 -29.41 11.02 22.35
N ALA A 17 -28.62 9.95 22.45
CA ALA A 17 -27.18 10.06 22.59
C ALA A 17 -26.63 10.66 21.29
N SER A 18 -26.27 11.94 21.33
CA SER A 18 -25.53 12.59 20.25
C SER A 18 -24.16 11.90 20.08
N PRO A 19 -23.64 11.74 18.85
CA PRO A 19 -22.28 11.25 18.66
C PRO A 19 -21.29 12.17 19.37
N SER A 20 -20.40 11.58 20.15
CA SER A 20 -19.34 12.27 20.90
C SER A 20 -18.43 13.08 19.97
N HIS A 21 -18.15 14.34 20.32
CA HIS A 21 -17.18 15.21 19.63
C HIS A 21 -15.75 14.61 19.52
N ALA A 22 -15.44 13.59 20.33
CA ALA A 22 -14.19 12.82 20.26
C ALA A 22 -14.07 11.94 19.01
N ASP A 23 -15.19 11.45 18.45
CA ASP A 23 -15.17 10.59 17.26
C ASP A 23 -14.88 11.38 15.98
N ALA A 24 -15.41 12.60 15.88
CA ALA A 24 -15.20 13.47 14.72
C ALA A 24 -13.74 13.97 14.62
N THR A 25 -13.11 14.29 15.76
CA THR A 25 -11.70 14.70 15.83
C THR A 25 -10.76 13.54 15.51
N THR A 26 -11.06 12.33 16.01
CA THR A 26 -10.28 11.12 15.70
C THR A 26 -10.40 10.71 14.23
N ASN A 27 -11.58 10.81 13.63
CA ASN A 27 -11.76 10.54 12.19
C ASN A 27 -11.05 11.58 11.31
N SER A 28 -11.12 12.86 11.68
CA SER A 28 -10.41 13.92 10.95
C SER A 28 -8.89 13.71 10.99
N GLN A 29 -8.31 13.36 12.14
CA GLN A 29 -6.86 13.09 12.22
C GLN A 29 -6.41 11.89 11.37
N ARG A 30 -7.21 10.83 11.28
CA ARG A 30 -6.89 9.65 10.44
C ARG A 30 -6.87 9.95 8.93
N MET A 31 -7.52 11.04 8.49
CA MET A 31 -7.46 11.49 7.10
C MET A 31 -6.11 12.13 6.74
N TYR A 32 -5.40 12.68 7.72
CA TYR A 32 -4.11 13.36 7.52
C TYR A 32 -2.91 12.51 7.92
N SER A 33 -3.11 11.57 8.83
CA SER A 33 -2.08 10.66 9.32
C SER A 33 -2.70 9.28 9.48
N PRO A 34 -2.67 8.47 8.40
CA PRO A 34 -3.16 7.10 8.45
C PRO A 34 -2.39 6.31 9.52
N PRO A 35 -3.07 5.59 10.44
CA PRO A 35 -2.36 4.80 11.43
C PRO A 35 -1.75 3.55 10.78
N PRO A 36 -0.57 3.09 11.24
CA PRO A 36 0.02 1.85 10.76
C PRO A 36 -0.90 0.66 11.03
N ASN A 37 -0.84 -0.37 10.17
CA ASN A 37 -1.65 -1.59 10.27
C ASN A 37 -3.18 -1.35 10.27
N SER A 38 -3.62 -0.25 9.67
CA SER A 38 -5.04 0.05 9.43
C SER A 38 -5.28 0.15 7.94
N CYS A 39 -6.48 -0.28 7.51
CA CYS A 39 -6.97 -0.12 6.15
C CYS A 39 -8.11 0.89 6.05
N ASN A 40 -8.57 1.44 7.19
CA ASN A 40 -9.73 2.33 7.26
C ASN A 40 -9.59 3.60 6.42
N PHE A 41 -8.38 4.02 6.07
CA PHE A 41 -8.15 5.19 5.23
C PHE A 41 -8.92 5.12 3.90
N TYR A 42 -8.93 3.94 3.27
CA TYR A 42 -9.59 3.77 1.99
C TYR A 42 -11.11 3.98 2.08
N SER A 43 -11.77 3.32 3.04
CA SER A 43 -13.22 3.36 3.20
C SER A 43 -13.74 4.60 3.93
N GLN A 44 -12.94 5.22 4.81
CA GLN A 44 -13.36 6.35 5.63
C GLN A 44 -12.85 7.70 5.12
N CYS A 45 -11.83 7.73 4.26
CA CYS A 45 -11.21 8.98 3.80
C CYS A 45 -11.32 9.14 2.28
N LEU A 46 -10.89 8.14 1.50
CA LEU A 46 -10.91 8.22 0.04
C LEU A 46 -12.31 7.97 -0.55
N GLU A 47 -12.96 6.86 -0.19
CA GLU A 47 -14.26 6.50 -0.79
C GLU A 47 -15.37 7.54 -0.54
N PRO A 48 -15.49 8.17 0.66
CA PRO A 48 -16.48 9.22 0.88
C PRO A 48 -16.26 10.48 0.05
N ARG A 49 -15.08 10.66 -0.54
CA ARG A 49 -14.76 11.79 -1.43
C ARG A 49 -14.97 11.43 -2.90
N TYR A 50 -14.54 10.25 -3.31
CA TYR A 50 -14.50 9.86 -4.73
C TYR A 50 -15.70 9.03 -5.19
N HIS A 51 -16.36 8.30 -4.27
CA HIS A 51 -17.52 7.46 -4.55
C HIS A 51 -17.33 6.50 -5.73
N CYS A 52 -16.13 5.90 -5.86
CA CYS A 52 -15.80 5.03 -6.99
C CYS A 52 -16.44 3.64 -6.92
N GLY A 53 -16.97 3.26 -5.75
CA GLY A 53 -17.65 2.01 -5.52
C GLY A 53 -16.73 0.77 -5.53
N GLN A 54 -17.35 -0.40 -5.60
CA GLN A 54 -16.67 -1.70 -5.46
C GLN A 54 -15.71 -2.03 -6.62
N SER A 55 -15.88 -1.39 -7.78
CA SER A 55 -14.95 -1.50 -8.92
C SER A 55 -13.85 -0.44 -8.89
N GLY A 56 -13.97 0.56 -8.01
CA GLY A 56 -13.05 1.67 -7.88
C GLY A 56 -11.79 1.33 -7.11
N TYR A 57 -10.78 2.21 -7.21
CA TYR A 57 -9.52 2.01 -6.49
C TYR A 57 -9.69 1.95 -4.96
N PRO A 58 -10.39 2.88 -4.28
CA PRO A 58 -10.42 2.89 -2.82
C PRO A 58 -10.89 1.55 -2.23
N ILE A 59 -12.03 1.03 -2.70
CA ILE A 59 -12.61 -0.21 -2.15
C ILE A 59 -12.16 -1.46 -2.90
N GLY A 60 -12.32 -1.47 -4.22
CA GLY A 60 -12.07 -2.64 -5.07
C GLY A 60 -10.61 -3.06 -5.15
N PHE A 61 -9.69 -2.14 -4.87
CA PHE A 61 -8.25 -2.37 -4.93
C PHE A 61 -7.56 -2.07 -3.59
N GLY A 62 -7.47 -0.80 -3.19
CA GLY A 62 -6.72 -0.34 -2.03
C GLY A 62 -7.10 -1.05 -0.73
N GLN A 63 -8.36 -0.95 -0.31
CA GLN A 63 -8.89 -1.65 0.87
C GLN A 63 -8.69 -3.17 0.76
N LYS A 64 -9.08 -3.76 -0.38
CA LYS A 64 -9.00 -5.22 -0.62
C LYS A 64 -7.59 -5.78 -0.42
N PHE A 65 -6.57 -5.16 -1.03
CA PHE A 65 -5.19 -5.63 -0.91
C PHE A 65 -4.55 -5.23 0.42
N CYS A 66 -4.96 -4.11 1.01
CA CYS A 66 -4.57 -3.75 2.37
C CYS A 66 -5.04 -4.81 3.39
N ASP A 67 -6.32 -5.20 3.35
CA ASP A 67 -6.87 -6.22 4.25
C ASP A 67 -6.19 -7.57 4.03
N LYS A 68 -5.94 -7.94 2.77
CA LYS A 68 -5.19 -9.15 2.43
C LYS A 68 -3.77 -9.10 3.02
N SER A 69 -3.11 -7.95 2.99
CA SER A 69 -1.78 -7.77 3.59
C SER A 69 -1.80 -7.96 5.10
N LEU A 70 -2.83 -7.46 5.80
CA LEU A 70 -3.00 -7.70 7.23
C LEU A 70 -3.18 -9.19 7.57
N VAL A 71 -3.89 -9.95 6.73
CA VAL A 71 -4.05 -11.41 6.89
C VAL A 71 -2.72 -12.15 6.74
N TRP A 72 -1.85 -11.69 5.82
CA TRP A 72 -0.56 -12.32 5.55
C TRP A 72 0.55 -11.88 6.50
N ARG A 73 0.49 -10.65 7.03
CA ARG A 73 1.46 -10.10 7.98
C ARG A 73 1.92 -11.09 9.05
N PRO A 74 1.05 -11.71 9.87
CA PRO A 74 1.50 -12.64 10.91
C PRO A 74 2.19 -13.92 10.39
N LYS A 75 2.12 -14.21 9.08
CA LYS A 75 2.76 -15.35 8.42
C LYS A 75 4.13 -14.99 7.84
N MET A 76 4.49 -13.71 7.82
CA MET A 76 5.78 -13.22 7.32
C MET A 76 6.87 -13.41 8.39
N SER A 77 8.14 -13.37 7.97
CA SER A 77 9.25 -13.21 8.91
C SER A 77 9.13 -11.90 9.71
N ALA A 78 9.98 -11.69 10.72
CA ALA A 78 9.98 -10.44 11.47
C ALA A 78 10.22 -9.21 10.57
N SER A 79 11.16 -9.28 9.64
CA SER A 79 11.41 -8.20 8.68
C SER A 79 10.28 -8.07 7.66
N GLY A 80 9.63 -9.17 7.26
CA GLY A 80 8.46 -9.13 6.40
C GLY A 80 7.22 -8.51 7.06
N GLN A 81 7.04 -8.71 8.37
CA GLN A 81 5.99 -8.04 9.15
C GLN A 81 6.19 -6.53 9.20
N GLU A 82 7.44 -6.10 9.40
CA GLU A 82 7.83 -4.70 9.38
C GLU A 82 7.64 -4.10 7.98
N TRP A 83 8.07 -4.82 6.93
CA TRP A 83 7.90 -4.40 5.55
C TRP A 83 6.42 -4.23 5.17
N ILE A 84 5.52 -5.15 5.53
CA ILE A 84 4.08 -4.98 5.28
C ILE A 84 3.57 -3.72 6.00
N THR A 85 3.97 -3.51 7.24
CA THR A 85 3.55 -2.34 8.03
C THR A 85 3.97 -1.04 7.35
N LYS A 86 5.24 -0.94 6.94
CA LYS A 86 5.80 0.25 6.26
C LYS A 86 5.18 0.46 4.88
N THR A 87 5.02 -0.61 4.10
CA THR A 87 4.45 -0.55 2.75
C THR A 87 3.01 -0.04 2.80
N MET A 88 2.20 -0.63 3.68
CA MET A 88 0.81 -0.21 3.87
C MET A 88 0.69 1.26 4.29
N LEU A 89 1.58 1.73 5.17
CA LEU A 89 1.58 3.11 5.63
C LEU A 89 1.98 4.06 4.50
N CYS A 90 3.10 3.80 3.82
CA CYS A 90 3.59 4.59 2.70
C CYS A 90 2.51 4.76 1.62
N LEU A 91 1.86 3.67 1.21
CA LEU A 91 0.80 3.71 0.20
C LEU A 91 -0.39 4.60 0.59
N GLN A 92 -0.75 4.63 1.88
CA GLN A 92 -1.84 5.48 2.37
C GLN A 92 -1.39 6.94 2.48
N GLU A 93 -0.16 7.19 2.92
CA GLU A 93 0.43 8.53 3.04
C GLU A 93 0.54 9.26 1.71
N GLU A 94 0.96 8.57 0.63
CA GLU A 94 0.98 9.13 -0.73
C GLU A 94 -0.40 9.60 -1.22
N LEU A 95 -1.48 9.06 -0.64
CA LEU A 95 -2.86 9.41 -1.00
C LEU A 95 -3.50 10.45 -0.09
N VAL A 96 -2.84 10.87 1.00
CA VAL A 96 -3.35 11.93 1.89
C VAL A 96 -3.66 13.24 1.15
N PRO A 97 -2.85 13.71 0.17
CA PRO A 97 -3.19 14.90 -0.62
C PRO A 97 -4.51 14.79 -1.38
N PHE A 98 -4.92 13.57 -1.76
CA PHE A 98 -6.14 13.32 -2.53
C PHE A 98 -7.41 13.40 -1.69
N VAL A 99 -7.30 13.34 -0.36
CA VAL A 99 -8.43 13.56 0.56
C VAL A 99 -8.75 15.05 0.73
N ASN A 100 -7.73 15.92 0.63
CA ASN A 100 -7.82 17.33 1.02
C ASN A 100 -7.59 18.33 -0.12
N GLY A 101 -7.33 17.87 -1.34
CA GLY A 101 -7.08 18.72 -2.50
C GLY A 101 -8.28 19.61 -2.88
N PRO A 102 -8.04 20.77 -3.52
CA PRO A 102 -9.10 21.71 -3.91
C PRO A 102 -10.06 21.15 -4.96
N GLU A 103 -9.62 20.17 -5.77
CA GLU A 103 -10.45 19.45 -6.74
C GLU A 103 -10.25 17.93 -6.55
N SER A 104 -11.33 17.16 -6.67
CA SER A 104 -11.25 15.70 -6.74
C SER A 104 -10.96 15.29 -8.17
N GLN A 105 -9.84 14.60 -8.39
CA GLN A 105 -9.58 13.90 -9.64
C GLN A 105 -10.67 12.85 -9.93
N THR A 106 -10.72 12.34 -11.16
CA THR A 106 -11.59 11.21 -11.48
C THR A 106 -11.12 9.93 -10.79
N CYS A 107 -12.02 8.95 -10.67
CA CYS A 107 -11.68 7.62 -10.17
C CYS A 107 -10.56 6.93 -10.97
N SER A 108 -10.47 7.21 -12.27
CA SER A 108 -9.43 6.66 -13.14
C SER A 108 -8.07 7.28 -12.86
N GLU A 109 -8.01 8.61 -12.73
CA GLU A 109 -6.77 9.33 -12.42
C GLU A 109 -6.25 8.97 -11.02
N LEU A 110 -7.15 8.90 -10.02
CA LEU A 110 -6.81 8.41 -8.69
C LEU A 110 -6.21 7.00 -8.75
N LYS A 111 -6.84 6.08 -9.49
CA LYS A 111 -6.35 4.71 -9.64
C LYS A 111 -4.96 4.69 -10.27
N GLN A 112 -4.76 5.43 -11.36
CA GLN A 112 -3.48 5.48 -12.06
C GLN A 112 -2.37 6.01 -11.16
N TYR A 113 -2.62 7.12 -10.46
CA TYR A 113 -1.66 7.68 -9.50
C TYR A 113 -1.33 6.66 -8.40
N ALA A 114 -2.36 6.10 -7.77
CA ALA A 114 -2.20 5.22 -6.64
C ALA A 114 -1.47 3.91 -7.00
N LEU A 115 -1.67 3.37 -8.20
CA LEU A 115 -0.89 2.23 -8.67
C LEU A 115 0.58 2.61 -8.93
N GLY A 116 0.84 3.82 -9.42
CA GLY A 116 2.19 4.34 -9.67
C GLY A 116 3.08 4.43 -8.42
N THR A 117 2.50 4.57 -7.22
CA THR A 117 3.28 4.70 -5.96
C THR A 117 3.81 3.37 -5.42
N HIS A 118 3.31 2.23 -5.92
CA HIS A 118 3.59 0.92 -5.32
C HIS A 118 5.07 0.54 -5.39
N ALA A 119 5.72 0.73 -6.54
CA ALA A 119 7.11 0.37 -6.73
C ALA A 119 8.01 1.10 -5.72
N GLU A 120 7.85 2.42 -5.62
CA GLU A 120 8.63 3.25 -4.70
C GLU A 120 8.37 2.89 -3.24
N CYS A 121 7.10 2.71 -2.84
CA CYS A 121 6.77 2.32 -1.47
C CYS A 121 7.32 0.93 -1.09
N TYR A 122 7.35 -0.03 -2.03
CA TYR A 122 7.90 -1.37 -1.78
C TYR A 122 9.41 -1.30 -1.53
N VAL A 123 10.13 -0.52 -2.34
CA VAL A 123 11.58 -0.30 -2.21
C VAL A 123 11.92 0.43 -0.91
N LYS A 124 11.28 1.57 -0.65
CA LYS A 124 11.50 2.37 0.57
C LYS A 124 11.22 1.55 1.83
N SER A 125 10.28 0.62 1.76
CA SER A 125 9.94 -0.27 2.88
C SER A 125 10.94 -1.42 3.08
N GLY A 126 11.85 -1.66 2.13
CA GLY A 126 12.91 -2.65 2.22
C GLY A 126 12.65 -3.98 1.53
N VAL A 127 11.87 -4.02 0.44
CA VAL A 127 11.55 -5.30 -0.25
C VAL A 127 12.82 -6.06 -0.67
N CYS A 128 13.88 -5.36 -1.09
CA CYS A 128 15.12 -5.99 -1.56
C CYS A 128 15.91 -6.74 -0.47
N THR A 129 15.64 -6.48 0.81
CA THR A 129 16.36 -7.10 1.94
C THR A 129 15.52 -8.18 2.62
N LEU A 130 14.34 -8.49 2.10
CA LEU A 130 13.49 -9.54 2.63
C LEU A 130 14.04 -10.94 2.33
N PRO A 131 13.83 -11.91 3.24
CA PRO A 131 14.17 -13.29 2.97
C PRO A 131 13.32 -13.86 1.83
N PHE A 132 13.88 -14.77 1.05
CA PHE A 132 13.23 -15.32 -0.14
C PHE A 132 11.85 -15.96 0.13
N GLU A 133 11.66 -16.55 1.32
CA GLU A 133 10.37 -17.10 1.75
C GLU A 133 9.25 -16.06 1.82
N ASP A 134 9.58 -14.80 2.11
CA ASP A 134 8.60 -13.72 2.15
C ASP A 134 8.23 -13.23 0.75
N TRP A 135 9.14 -13.33 -0.23
CA TRP A 135 8.83 -13.03 -1.63
C TRP A 135 7.72 -13.93 -2.19
N GLY A 136 7.76 -15.23 -1.84
CA GLY A 136 6.67 -16.16 -2.20
C GLY A 136 5.32 -15.73 -1.61
N LYS A 137 5.29 -15.29 -0.35
CA LYS A 137 4.07 -14.80 0.31
C LYS A 137 3.59 -13.48 -0.26
N ILE A 138 4.50 -12.59 -0.68
CA ILE A 138 4.15 -11.34 -1.37
C ILE A 138 3.45 -11.66 -2.69
N LEU A 139 3.97 -12.60 -3.47
CA LEU A 139 3.33 -13.04 -4.72
C LEU A 139 1.92 -13.61 -4.48
N GLU A 140 1.69 -14.32 -3.36
CA GLU A 140 0.35 -14.76 -2.98
C GLU A 140 -0.61 -13.59 -2.71
N ILE A 141 -0.10 -12.45 -2.21
CA ILE A 141 -0.90 -11.24 -2.00
C ILE A 141 -1.24 -10.59 -3.33
N VAL A 142 -0.23 -10.25 -4.14
CA VAL A 142 -0.39 -9.35 -5.30
C VAL A 142 -0.59 -10.06 -6.63
N GLY A 143 -0.28 -11.36 -6.73
CA GLY A 143 -0.33 -12.14 -7.98
C GLY A 143 -1.60 -11.97 -8.81
N PRO A 144 -2.81 -12.03 -8.22
CA PRO A 144 -4.04 -11.78 -8.97
C PRO A 144 -4.10 -10.40 -9.65
N ALA A 145 -3.57 -9.34 -9.01
CA ALA A 145 -3.52 -8.01 -9.60
C ALA A 145 -2.48 -7.90 -10.72
N LEU A 146 -1.33 -8.59 -10.56
CA LEU A 146 -0.28 -8.64 -11.58
C LEU A 146 -0.79 -9.26 -12.89
N ILE A 147 -1.67 -10.26 -12.80
CA ILE A 147 -2.25 -10.92 -13.96
C ILE A 147 -3.32 -10.04 -14.64
N SER A 148 -4.12 -9.32 -13.85
CA SER A 148 -5.22 -8.53 -14.39
C SER A 148 -4.79 -7.18 -14.96
N GLU A 149 -3.70 -6.57 -14.44
CA GLU A 149 -3.27 -5.21 -14.77
C GLU A 149 -1.73 -5.10 -14.93
N PRO A 150 -1.08 -5.91 -15.77
CA PRO A 150 0.38 -6.05 -15.82
C PRO A 150 1.13 -4.74 -16.16
N GLU A 151 0.52 -3.88 -16.99
CA GLU A 151 1.06 -2.58 -17.38
C GLU A 151 1.27 -1.64 -16.18
N ASN A 152 0.47 -1.79 -15.11
CA ASN A 152 0.55 -0.98 -13.91
C ASN A 152 1.69 -1.40 -12.96
N PHE A 153 2.38 -2.50 -13.27
CA PHE A 153 3.42 -3.09 -12.42
C PHE A 153 4.78 -3.24 -13.09
N LYS A 154 4.95 -2.76 -14.32
CA LYS A 154 6.16 -2.93 -15.13
C LYS A 154 7.45 -2.47 -14.40
N SER A 155 7.43 -1.26 -13.83
CA SER A 155 8.55 -0.72 -13.05
C SER A 155 8.79 -1.48 -11.74
N ALA A 156 7.74 -2.05 -11.14
CA ALA A 156 7.86 -2.89 -9.95
C ALA A 156 8.60 -4.19 -10.27
N PHE A 157 8.40 -4.78 -11.46
CA PHE A 157 9.14 -5.96 -11.91
C PHE A 157 10.61 -5.68 -12.20
N GLU A 158 10.92 -4.54 -12.82
CA GLU A 158 12.32 -4.13 -13.04
C GLU A 158 13.05 -3.96 -11.72
N THR A 159 12.39 -3.28 -10.78
CA THR A 159 12.94 -3.07 -9.43
C THR A 159 13.10 -4.37 -8.65
N ALA A 160 12.12 -5.27 -8.73
CA ALA A 160 12.23 -6.60 -8.15
C ALA A 160 13.38 -7.40 -8.79
N GLY A 161 13.57 -7.28 -10.10
CA GLY A 161 14.70 -7.87 -10.81
C GLY A 161 16.04 -7.36 -10.29
N ASP A 162 16.16 -6.05 -10.03
CA ASP A 162 17.36 -5.45 -9.46
C ASP A 162 17.58 -5.85 -7.99
N CYS A 163 16.51 -6.01 -7.20
CA CYS A 163 16.61 -6.61 -5.86
C CYS A 163 17.15 -8.06 -5.91
N VAL A 164 16.67 -8.87 -6.86
CA VAL A 164 17.15 -10.25 -7.04
C VAL A 164 18.62 -10.26 -7.48
N LYS A 165 19.03 -9.35 -8.37
CA LYS A 165 20.46 -9.18 -8.73
C LYS A 165 21.30 -8.84 -7.49
N LEU A 166 20.84 -7.92 -6.64
CA LEU A 166 21.53 -7.58 -5.39
C LEU A 166 21.68 -8.81 -4.48
N TYR A 167 20.63 -9.62 -4.34
CA TYR A 167 20.67 -10.84 -3.54
C TYR A 167 21.65 -11.88 -4.09
N ILE A 168 21.65 -12.12 -5.40
CA ILE A 168 22.61 -13.04 -6.02
C ILE A 168 24.04 -12.51 -5.90
N TRP A 169 24.26 -11.20 -5.99
CA TRP A 169 25.57 -10.60 -5.77
C TRP A 169 26.04 -10.75 -4.31
N LEU A 170 25.16 -10.49 -3.32
CA LEU A 170 25.48 -10.67 -1.90
C LEU A 170 25.77 -12.14 -1.57
N LEU A 171 24.93 -13.06 -2.03
CA LEU A 171 25.20 -14.50 -1.88
C LEU A 171 26.46 -14.91 -2.61
N GLY A 172 26.70 -14.38 -3.82
CA GLY A 172 27.94 -14.58 -4.56
C GLY A 172 29.16 -14.11 -3.78
N LYS A 173 29.10 -12.96 -3.12
CA LYS A 173 30.18 -12.44 -2.27
C LYS A 173 30.39 -13.29 -1.01
N ILE A 174 29.33 -13.84 -0.43
CA ILE A 174 29.37 -14.71 0.76
C ILE A 174 29.85 -16.13 0.41
N LEU A 175 29.46 -16.65 -0.76
CA LEU A 175 29.74 -18.02 -1.21
C LEU A 175 31.04 -18.12 -2.05
N HIS A 176 31.40 -17.07 -2.80
CA HIS A 176 32.57 -17.04 -3.67
C HIS A 176 33.70 -16.18 -3.10
N GLY A 177 34.46 -16.80 -2.21
CA GLY A 177 35.92 -16.78 -2.32
C GLY A 177 36.46 -17.59 -3.53
N SER A 178 35.64 -18.00 -4.52
CA SER A 178 36.12 -18.78 -5.69
C SER A 178 35.12 -18.84 -6.87
N THR A 179 35.17 -17.88 -7.79
CA THR A 179 34.71 -17.89 -9.21
C THR A 179 33.64 -18.90 -9.69
N SER A 180 32.47 -18.42 -10.17
CA SER A 180 31.84 -18.97 -11.40
C SER A 180 30.81 -18.02 -11.99
N SER A 181 30.92 -17.77 -13.30
CA SER A 181 30.00 -16.97 -14.11
C SER A 181 28.69 -17.71 -14.36
N LEU A 182 27.59 -17.17 -13.85
CA LEU A 182 26.26 -17.51 -14.38
C LEU A 182 26.02 -16.62 -15.62
N ASP A 183 25.53 -17.20 -16.73
CA ASP A 183 25.19 -16.48 -17.96
C ASP A 183 23.79 -15.86 -17.81
N TRP A 184 23.76 -14.52 -17.88
CA TRP A 184 22.65 -13.67 -17.47
C TRP A 184 21.64 -13.36 -18.59
N ASN A 185 21.90 -13.83 -19.81
CA ASN A 185 21.08 -13.50 -20.98
C ASN A 185 19.77 -14.31 -21.11
N GLU A 186 19.60 -15.36 -20.30
CA GLU A 186 18.39 -16.21 -20.31
C GLU A 186 17.25 -15.59 -19.49
N PHE A 187 17.56 -14.93 -18.38
CA PHE A 187 16.56 -14.42 -17.42
C PHE A 187 16.00 -13.03 -17.80
N LEU A 188 16.68 -12.32 -18.71
CA LEU A 188 16.33 -10.96 -19.16
C LEU A 188 15.55 -10.93 -20.48
N ARG A 189 15.06 -12.07 -20.99
CA ARG A 189 14.22 -12.03 -22.18
C ARG A 189 12.90 -11.33 -21.84
N PRO A 190 12.54 -10.22 -22.51
CA PRO A 190 11.22 -9.63 -22.35
C PRO A 190 10.15 -10.68 -22.71
N PRO A 191 8.95 -10.62 -22.11
CA PRO A 191 7.81 -11.39 -22.59
C PRO A 191 7.67 -11.15 -24.09
N VAL A 192 7.41 -12.21 -24.86
CA VAL A 192 7.31 -12.14 -26.32
C VAL A 192 6.30 -11.06 -26.71
N GLY A 193 6.79 -9.93 -27.25
CA GLY A 193 5.95 -8.84 -27.78
C GLY A 193 6.22 -7.41 -27.30
N ALA A 194 7.10 -7.15 -26.33
CA ALA A 194 7.37 -5.76 -25.86
C ALA A 194 8.41 -5.03 -26.73
N GLN A 195 8.12 -3.80 -27.20
CA GLN A 195 9.05 -2.95 -27.97
C GLN A 195 9.68 -1.83 -27.13
N ILE A 196 10.88 -1.42 -27.54
CA ILE A 196 11.77 -0.45 -26.85
C ILE A 196 11.18 0.97 -26.74
N GLY A 197 10.18 1.33 -27.55
CA GLY A 197 9.59 2.69 -27.60
C GLY A 197 8.67 3.07 -26.44
N ASP A 198 8.31 2.14 -25.55
CA ASP A 198 7.28 2.37 -24.52
C ASP A 198 7.82 3.06 -23.24
N TRP A 199 9.03 3.63 -23.28
CA TRP A 199 9.79 4.02 -22.08
C TRP A 199 10.25 5.49 -21.99
N GLU A 200 9.92 6.34 -22.96
CA GLU A 200 10.40 7.74 -22.99
C GLU A 200 9.72 8.69 -21.98
N GLY A 201 8.69 8.23 -21.24
CA GLY A 201 7.87 9.09 -20.36
C GLY A 201 8.32 9.26 -18.90
N TRP A 202 9.29 8.49 -18.40
CA TRP A 202 9.58 8.41 -16.94
C TRP A 202 10.98 8.87 -16.51
N VAL A 203 11.83 9.31 -17.45
CA VAL A 203 13.24 9.68 -17.16
C VAL A 203 13.36 10.99 -16.33
N GLY A 204 12.25 11.69 -16.06
CA GLY A 204 12.25 13.04 -15.49
C GLY A 204 12.46 13.20 -13.98
N SER A 205 12.62 12.14 -13.17
CA SER A 205 12.75 12.32 -11.70
C SER A 205 13.66 11.33 -10.97
N LEU A 206 14.47 10.54 -11.68
CA LEU A 206 15.52 9.74 -11.05
C LEU A 206 16.73 10.63 -10.76
N GLN A 207 16.76 11.27 -9.58
CA GLN A 207 18.07 11.59 -9.00
C GLN A 207 18.80 10.27 -8.70
N PRO A 208 20.09 10.15 -9.04
CA PRO A 208 20.85 8.95 -8.78
C PRO A 208 20.90 8.67 -7.28
N VAL A 209 20.51 7.46 -6.89
CA VAL A 209 20.65 6.98 -5.51
C VAL A 209 22.14 6.79 -5.24
N ASP A 210 22.70 7.58 -4.32
CA ASP A 210 24.08 7.48 -3.89
C ASP A 210 24.30 6.19 -3.08
N LEU A 211 25.03 5.25 -3.64
CA LEU A 211 25.34 3.95 -3.04
C LEU A 211 26.52 3.99 -2.06
N THR A 212 27.03 5.17 -1.68
CA THR A 212 28.16 5.27 -0.74
C THR A 212 27.81 5.01 0.73
N TYR A 213 26.54 4.72 1.06
CA TYR A 213 26.09 4.41 2.43
C TYR A 213 25.34 3.07 2.57
N ILE A 214 25.75 2.03 1.83
CA ILE A 214 25.42 0.62 2.11
C ILE A 214 26.69 -0.16 2.40
#